data_AF-A0A2E9J361-F1
#
_entry.id   AF-A0A2E9J361-F1
#
_cell.length_a   1.000
_cell.length_b   1.000
_cell.length_c   1.000
_cell.angle_alpha   90.00
_cell.angle_beta   90.00
_cell.angle_gamma   90.00
#
_symmetry.space_group_name_H-M   'P 1'
#
loop_
_entity.id
_entity.type
_entity.pdbx_description
1 polymer ?
#
loop_
_entity_poly.entity_id
_entity_poly.type
_entity_poly.pdbx_seq_one_letter_code
_entity_poly.pdbx_strand_id
1 'polypeptide(L)'
;MTQSSCQSCVHCTPPAPTGTGWCRLRRLSVHPELASQVFCQHWTSRPPSLPELNLSESVLVPLERQLDFCDSMQNSDQESEFTVLL
;
A
#
# COMPACT_ATOMS: atom_id res chain seq x y z
N MET A 1 8.62 13.58 -2.37
CA MET A 1 7.76 12.60 -3.04
C MET A 1 8.66 11.67 -3.84
N THR A 2 8.58 10.36 -3.66
CA THR A 2 9.39 9.38 -4.41
C THR A 2 8.84 9.21 -5.82
N GLN A 3 9.70 9.35 -6.84
CA GLN A 3 9.31 9.12 -8.24
C GLN A 3 9.05 7.63 -8.50
N SER A 4 8.10 7.32 -9.39
CA SER A 4 7.81 5.96 -9.85
C SER A 4 8.96 5.45 -10.73
N SER A 5 9.70 4.46 -10.23
CA SER A 5 10.86 3.87 -10.92
C SER A 5 11.04 2.42 -10.49
N CYS A 6 11.83 1.65 -11.24
CA CYS A 6 12.20 0.27 -10.86
C CYS A 6 12.87 0.23 -9.48
N GLN A 7 13.57 1.29 -9.06
CA GLN A 7 14.16 1.43 -7.73
C GLN A 7 13.10 1.51 -6.62
N SER A 8 11.97 2.17 -6.87
CA SER A 8 10.84 2.28 -5.93
C SER A 8 9.82 1.13 -6.06
N CYS A 9 10.09 0.14 -6.92
CA CYS A 9 9.23 -1.02 -7.11
C CYS A 9 9.45 -2.10 -6.03
N VAL A 10 8.35 -2.69 -5.54
CA VAL A 10 8.40 -3.82 -4.58
C VAL A 10 8.97 -5.10 -5.22
N HIS A 11 8.85 -5.26 -6.54
CA HIS A 11 9.29 -6.46 -7.26
C HIS A 11 10.74 -6.41 -7.72
N CYS A 12 11.42 -5.28 -7.51
CA CYS A 12 12.82 -5.13 -7.86
C CYS A 12 13.71 -5.31 -6.63
N THR A 13 14.77 -6.10 -6.79
CA THR A 13 15.86 -6.17 -5.84
C THR A 13 16.81 -5.01 -6.14
N PRO A 14 17.10 -4.12 -5.17
CA PRO A 14 18.04 -3.04 -5.37
C PRO A 14 19.45 -3.57 -5.71
N PRO A 15 20.19 -2.87 -6.58
CA PRO A 15 21.56 -3.23 -6.92
C PRO A 15 22.45 -3.22 -5.67
N ALA A 16 23.30 -4.24 -5.53
CA ALA A 16 24.45 -4.18 -4.63
C ALA A 16 25.43 -3.08 -5.10
N PRO A 17 26.31 -2.54 -4.25
CA PRO A 17 27.20 -1.43 -4.59
C PRO A 17 28.08 -1.64 -5.84
N THR A 18 28.27 -2.89 -6.28
CA THR A 18 29.05 -3.26 -7.47
C THR A 18 28.25 -4.11 -8.47
N GLY A 19 26.93 -4.16 -8.36
CA GLY A 19 26.09 -5.11 -9.10
C GLY A 19 24.86 -4.50 -9.77
N THR A 20 24.24 -5.27 -10.67
CA THR A 20 22.94 -4.96 -11.24
C THR A 20 21.81 -5.35 -10.29
N GLY A 21 20.74 -4.58 -10.28
CA GLY A 21 19.48 -4.98 -9.65
C GLY A 21 18.77 -6.06 -10.47
N TRP A 22 17.67 -6.59 -9.94
CA TRP A 22 16.89 -7.64 -10.61
C TRP A 22 15.40 -7.38 -10.50
N CYS A 23 14.67 -7.45 -11.63
CA CYS A 23 13.21 -7.38 -11.66
C CYS A 23 12.61 -8.79 -11.67
N ARG A 24 11.89 -9.17 -10.61
CA ARG A 24 11.32 -10.52 -10.49
C ARG A 24 10.21 -10.80 -11.49
N LEU A 25 9.36 -9.81 -11.79
CA LEU A 25 8.24 -9.97 -12.71
C LEU A 25 8.67 -10.08 -14.18
N ARG A 26 9.65 -9.26 -14.60
CA ARG A 26 10.20 -9.31 -15.97
C ARG A 26 11.35 -10.29 -16.14
N ARG A 27 11.86 -10.87 -15.04
CA ARG A 27 12.98 -11.82 -14.99
C ARG A 27 14.22 -11.30 -15.74
N LEU A 28 14.62 -10.06 -15.45
CA LEU A 28 15.75 -9.40 -16.10
C LEU A 28 16.59 -8.59 -15.11
N SER A 29 17.85 -8.39 -15.49
CA SER A 29 18.79 -7.51 -14.80
C SER A 29 18.48 -6.04 -15.09
N VAL A 30 18.50 -5.20 -14.05
CA VAL A 30 18.26 -3.76 -14.16
C VAL A 30 19.51 -3.02 -13.71
N HIS A 31 20.10 -2.22 -14.60
CA HIS A 31 21.27 -1.40 -14.26
C HIS A 31 20.89 -0.30 -13.25
N PRO A 32 21.74 0.03 -12.26
CA PRO A 32 21.47 1.10 -11.27
C PRO A 32 21.01 2.43 -11.89
N GLU A 33 21.70 2.95 -12.90
CA GLU A 33 21.31 4.19 -13.61
C GLU A 33 19.91 4.12 -14.25
N LEU A 34 19.51 2.94 -14.73
CA LEU A 34 18.18 2.76 -15.33
C LEU A 34 17.13 2.59 -14.24
N ALA A 35 17.48 1.95 -13.14
CA ALA A 35 16.54 1.65 -12.06
C ALA A 35 15.90 2.93 -11.48
N SER A 36 16.62 4.05 -11.46
CA SER A 36 16.11 5.34 -10.97
C SER A 36 15.22 6.09 -11.97
N GLN A 37 15.36 5.83 -13.27
CA GLN A 37 14.72 6.61 -14.34
C GLN A 37 13.55 5.92 -15.02
N VAL A 38 13.53 4.58 -15.06
CA VAL A 38 12.51 3.82 -15.80
C VAL A 38 11.67 2.95 -14.88
N PHE A 39 10.45 2.64 -15.30
CA PHE A 39 9.60 1.64 -14.68
C PHE A 39 8.95 0.77 -15.76
N CYS A 40 8.39 -0.37 -15.36
CA CYS A 40 7.60 -1.22 -16.25
C CYS A 40 6.11 -1.10 -15.88
N GLN A 41 5.22 -1.55 -16.76
CA GLN A 41 3.77 -1.56 -16.51
C GLN A 41 3.34 -2.34 -15.25
N HIS A 42 4.21 -3.23 -14.74
CA HIS A 42 3.97 -4.00 -13.52
C HIS A 42 4.58 -3.33 -12.28
N TRP A 43 4.81 -2.03 -12.34
CA TRP A 43 5.33 -1.27 -11.22
C TRP A 43 4.30 -1.20 -10.09
N THR A 44 4.77 -1.53 -8.89
CA THR A 44 3.97 -1.45 -7.67
C THR A 44 4.84 -0.77 -6.62
N SER A 45 4.31 0.29 -5.98
CA SER A 45 5.04 1.05 -4.97
C SER A 45 5.51 0.15 -3.83
N ARG A 46 6.76 0.32 -3.40
CA ARG A 46 7.28 -0.31 -2.19
C ARG A 46 6.51 0.21 -0.97
N PRO A 47 6.01 -0.66 -0.08
CA PRO A 47 5.36 -0.22 1.15
C PRO A 47 6.40 0.48 2.06
N PRO A 48 5.97 1.45 2.88
CA PRO A 48 6.85 2.04 3.88
C PRO A 48 7.30 0.97 4.88
N SER A 49 8.53 1.11 5.38
CA SER A 49 8.99 0.29 6.50
C SER A 49 8.20 0.64 7.74
N LEU A 50 7.65 -0.36 8.41
CA LEU A 50 7.08 -0.16 9.75
C LEU A 50 8.22 0.14 10.73
N PRO A 51 8.00 1.02 11.72
CA PRO A 51 8.96 1.18 12.79
C PRO A 51 9.15 -0.16 13.52
N GLU A 52 10.40 -0.51 13.82
CA GLU A 52 10.74 -1.68 14.63
C GLU A 52 10.13 -1.49 16.03
N LEU A 53 9.05 -2.22 16.32
CA LEU A 53 8.47 -2.23 17.66
C LEU A 53 9.36 -3.09 18.55
N ASN A 54 10.03 -2.46 19.53
CA ASN A 54 10.73 -3.20 20.57
C ASN A 54 9.68 -3.95 21.42
N LEU A 55 9.42 -5.21 21.05
CA LEU A 55 8.49 -6.12 21.74
C LEU A 55 9.00 -6.58 23.12
N SER A 56 9.90 -5.83 23.74
CA SER A 56 10.38 -6.09 25.10
C SER A 56 9.30 -5.82 26.16
N GLU A 57 8.26 -5.06 25.82
CA GLU A 57 7.11 -4.85 26.68
C GLU A 57 5.86 -5.23 25.89
N SER A 58 5.43 -6.48 26.06
CA SER A 58 4.15 -6.97 25.57
C SER A 58 3.02 -6.24 26.29
N VAL A 59 2.74 -5.01 25.84
CA VAL A 59 1.49 -4.34 26.14
C VAL A 59 0.40 -5.17 25.47
N LEU A 60 -0.28 -5.98 26.28
CA LEU A 60 -1.48 -6.72 25.88
C LEU A 60 -2.58 -5.70 25.58
N VAL A 61 -2.52 -5.08 24.40
CA VAL A 61 -3.63 -4.31 23.87
C VAL A 61 -4.68 -5.32 23.45
N PRO A 62 -5.90 -5.29 24.02
CA PRO A 62 -6.98 -6.19 23.58
C PRO A 62 -7.21 -6.01 22.07
N LEU A 63 -7.07 -7.12 21.34
CA LEU A 63 -7.02 -7.18 19.88
C LEU A 63 -8.36 -6.87 19.19
N GLU A 64 -9.44 -6.62 19.93
CA GLU A 64 -10.81 -6.73 19.40
C GLU A 64 -11.60 -5.43 19.40
N ARG A 65 -11.00 -4.30 19.00
CA ARG A 65 -11.80 -3.17 18.49
C ARG A 65 -11.91 -3.29 16.98
N GLN A 66 -12.85 -4.13 16.53
CA GLN A 66 -13.37 -4.05 15.18
C GLN A 66 -13.97 -2.65 14.98
N LEU A 67 -13.57 -1.96 13.91
CA LEU A 67 -14.13 -0.67 13.56
C LEU A 67 -15.43 -0.94 12.80
N ASP A 68 -16.57 -0.89 13.49
CA ASP A 68 -17.88 -1.01 12.86
C ASP A 68 -18.23 0.30 12.14
N PHE A 69 -18.24 0.28 10.80
CA PHE A 69 -18.54 1.44 9.96
C PHE A 69 -20.04 1.70 9.79
N CYS A 70 -20.91 0.88 10.39
CA CYS A 70 -22.35 0.90 10.15
C CYS A 70 -23.10 2.09 10.77
N ASP A 71 -22.52 2.83 11.71
CA ASP A 71 -23.20 3.92 12.43
C ASP A 71 -23.23 5.27 11.66
N SER A 72 -22.58 5.38 10.49
CA SER A 72 -22.47 6.67 9.78
C SER A 72 -23.57 6.95 8.74
N MET A 73 -24.66 6.17 8.69
CA MET A 73 -25.77 6.35 7.73
C MET A 73 -27.09 6.77 8.39
N GLN A 74 -27.06 7.50 9.52
CA GLN A 74 -28.26 8.13 10.08
C GLN A 74 -28.00 9.59 10.43
N ASN A 75 -28.08 10.48 9.42
CA ASN A 75 -28.87 11.71 9.51
C ASN A 75 -28.92 12.42 8.14
N SER A 76 -30.07 12.34 7.46
CA SER A 76 -30.52 13.28 6.43
C SER A 76 -32.03 13.13 6.31
N ASP A 77 -32.72 13.76 7.24
CA ASP A 77 -33.98 14.49 7.12
C ASP A 77 -35.08 14.02 6.12
N GLN A 78 -36.19 13.57 6.71
CA GLN A 78 -37.55 14.14 6.62
C GLN A 78 -38.29 14.22 5.27
N GLU A 79 -39.45 13.55 5.27
CA GLU A 79 -40.73 13.87 4.59
C GLU A 79 -40.88 13.58 3.07
N SER A 80 -41.49 12.42 2.77
CA SER A 80 -42.52 12.38 1.72
C SER A 80 -43.46 11.20 1.96
N GLU A 81 -44.58 11.48 2.60
CA GLU A 81 -45.77 10.65 2.55
C GLU A 81 -46.29 10.64 1.11
N PHE A 82 -46.25 9.50 0.43
CA PHE A 82 -47.16 9.25 -0.69
C PHE A 82 -47.56 7.78 -0.72
N THR A 83 -48.71 7.52 -0.13
CA THR A 83 -49.46 6.28 -0.33
C THR A 83 -49.86 6.19 -1.80
N VAL A 84 -49.35 5.21 -2.53
CA VAL A 84 -49.98 4.76 -3.77
C VAL A 84 -50.53 3.37 -3.53
N LEU A 85 -51.82 3.36 -3.21
CA LEU A 85 -52.67 2.19 -3.43
C LEU A 85 -52.79 1.99 -4.95
N LEU A 86 -52.41 0.82 -5.43
CA LEU A 86 -52.97 0.19 -6.63
C LEU A 86 -53.41 -1.22 -6.26
#